data_AF-A0A7C7Q193-F1
#
_entry.id   AF-A0A7C7Q193-F1
#
_cell.length_a   1.000
_cell.length_b   1.000
_cell.length_c   1.000
_cell.angle_alpha   90.00
_cell.angle_beta   90.00
_cell.angle_gamma   90.00
#
_symmetry.space_group_name_H-M   'P 1'
#
loop_
_entity.id
_entity.type
_entity.pdbx_description
1 polymer ?
#
loop_
_entity_poly.entity_id
_entity_poly.type
_entity_poly.pdbx_seq_one_letter_code
_entity_poly.pdbx_strand_id
1 'polypeptide(L)'
;MSDELERSVEPLNNEDLWVRGQAYANHKHLLEEAEAQIPYLERAAARARYEYEITQRIQDKQTDPEAHQDWEIRASVAHDMMIMAEHRLAETLEDAAYHRAMVAEMEADLGDKAQAYGEILADLYWEEEWDEEDFDEFEEPYEARFDPSAPIPFPDDENGWENDQLEVYR
;
A
#
# COMPACT_ATOMS: atom_id res chain seq x y z
N MET A 1 -30.45 -7.11 16.97
CA MET A 1 -29.49 -7.97 17.69
C MET A 1 -30.19 -9.24 18.12
N SER A 2 -29.64 -10.39 17.75
CA SER A 2 -30.15 -11.70 18.16
C SER A 2 -29.87 -11.94 19.65
N ASP A 3 -30.75 -12.63 20.39
CA ASP A 3 -30.57 -13.01 21.81
C ASP A 3 -29.23 -13.71 22.12
N GLU A 4 -28.61 -14.29 21.09
CA GLU A 4 -27.31 -14.98 21.13
C GLU A 4 -26.12 -14.01 21.12
N LEU A 5 -26.26 -12.87 20.43
CA LEU A 5 -25.28 -11.79 20.39
C LEU A 5 -25.31 -11.01 21.71
N GLU A 6 -26.50 -10.74 22.25
CA GLU A 6 -26.69 -10.04 23.52
C GLU A 6 -26.06 -10.81 24.71
N ARG A 7 -26.14 -12.14 24.70
CA ARG A 7 -25.46 -13.01 25.68
C ARG A 7 -23.94 -13.07 25.53
N SER A 8 -23.43 -12.91 24.32
CA SER A 8 -21.99 -12.99 24.03
C SER A 8 -21.26 -11.69 24.40
N VAL A 9 -21.97 -10.57 24.41
CA VAL A 9 -21.46 -9.23 24.77
C VAL A 9 -21.56 -8.95 26.28
N GLU A 10 -22.42 -9.66 27.02
CA GLU A 10 -22.64 -9.50 28.47
C GLU A 10 -21.34 -9.50 29.35
N PRO A 11 -20.32 -10.34 29.06
CA PRO A 11 -19.02 -10.29 29.75
C PRO A 11 -18.14 -9.07 29.42
N LEU A 12 -18.47 -8.37 28.34
CA LEU A 12 -17.73 -7.24 27.75
C LEU A 12 -18.31 -5.88 28.17
N ASN A 13 -19.39 -5.86 28.98
CA ASN A 13 -20.13 -4.67 29.45
C ASN A 13 -19.36 -3.72 30.38
N ASN A 14 -18.03 -3.73 30.34
CA ASN A 14 -17.20 -2.65 30.87
C ASN A 14 -16.76 -1.78 29.67
N GLU A 15 -17.20 -0.52 29.63
CA GLU A 15 -16.90 0.44 28.55
C GLU A 15 -15.40 0.47 28.19
N ASP A 16 -14.53 0.35 29.20
CA ASP A 16 -13.07 0.37 29.02
C ASP A 16 -12.51 -0.91 28.39
N LEU A 17 -13.17 -2.06 28.60
CA LEU A 17 -12.80 -3.31 27.92
C LEU A 17 -13.35 -3.37 26.49
N TRP A 18 -14.50 -2.73 26.24
CA TRP A 18 -15.08 -2.62 24.89
C TRP A 18 -14.16 -1.82 23.95
N VAL A 19 -13.72 -0.63 24.39
CA VAL A 19 -12.79 0.22 23.60
C VAL A 19 -11.48 -0.51 23.30
N ARG A 20 -10.92 -1.21 24.30
CA ARG A 20 -9.69 -1.98 24.13
C ARG A 20 -9.87 -3.20 23.22
N GLY A 21 -11.00 -3.90 23.32
CA GLY A 21 -11.36 -4.99 22.42
C GLY A 21 -11.51 -4.54 20.96
N GLN A 22 -12.13 -3.37 20.74
CA GLN A 22 -12.26 -2.78 19.40
C GLN A 22 -10.92 -2.40 18.80
N ALA A 23 -10.04 -1.76 19.58
CA ALA A 23 -8.69 -1.43 19.14
C ALA A 23 -7.88 -2.69 18.77
N TYR A 24 -8.02 -3.76 19.56
CA TYR A 24 -7.40 -5.06 19.27
C TYR A 24 -7.91 -5.67 17.96
N ALA A 25 -9.24 -5.74 17.78
CA ALA A 25 -9.84 -6.30 16.57
C ALA A 25 -9.40 -5.52 15.32
N ASN A 26 -9.38 -4.19 15.39
CA ASN A 26 -8.92 -3.34 14.30
C ASN A 26 -7.44 -3.57 13.95
N HIS A 27 -6.54 -3.58 14.93
CA HIS A 27 -5.11 -3.85 14.68
C HIS A 27 -4.85 -5.26 14.17
N LYS A 28 -5.63 -6.25 14.63
CA LYS A 28 -5.54 -7.61 14.13
C LYS A 28 -5.96 -7.69 12.67
N HIS A 29 -7.06 -7.02 12.30
CA HIS A 29 -7.50 -6.96 10.91
C HIS A 29 -6.48 -6.27 10.00
N LEU A 30 -5.99 -5.08 10.39
CA LEU A 30 -4.96 -4.35 9.62
C LEU A 30 -3.66 -5.15 9.50
N LEU A 31 -3.29 -5.92 10.53
CA LEU A 31 -2.16 -6.85 10.45
C LEU A 31 -2.40 -7.94 9.39
N GLU A 32 -3.58 -8.57 9.41
CA GLU A 32 -3.95 -9.61 8.45
C GLU A 32 -3.95 -9.07 7.01
N GLU A 33 -4.47 -7.86 6.79
CA GLU A 33 -4.45 -7.19 5.48
C GLU A 33 -3.02 -6.90 5.00
N ALA A 34 -2.19 -6.31 5.87
CA ALA A 34 -0.79 -6.02 5.54
C ALA A 34 -0.03 -7.32 5.22
N GLU A 35 -0.19 -8.37 6.04
CA GLU A 35 0.43 -9.68 5.83
C GLU A 35 -0.05 -10.36 4.54
N ALA A 36 -1.32 -10.19 4.17
CA ALA A 36 -1.85 -10.71 2.90
C ALA A 36 -1.26 -9.98 1.68
N GLN A 37 -0.93 -8.68 1.80
CA GLN A 37 -0.36 -7.89 0.71
C GLN A 37 1.15 -8.14 0.51
N ILE A 38 1.91 -8.42 1.57
CA ILE A 38 3.38 -8.58 1.52
C ILE A 38 3.83 -9.53 0.39
N PRO A 39 3.31 -10.77 0.23
CA PRO A 39 3.78 -11.67 -0.82
C PRO A 39 3.55 -11.18 -2.25
N TYR A 40 2.53 -10.32 -2.46
CA TYR A 40 2.32 -9.66 -3.75
C TYR A 40 3.38 -8.57 -3.98
N LEU A 41 3.61 -7.73 -2.97
CA LEU A 41 4.59 -6.63 -3.03
C LEU A 41 6.03 -7.15 -3.17
N GLU A 42 6.38 -8.24 -2.50
CA GLU A 42 7.68 -8.92 -2.67
C GLU A 42 7.91 -9.36 -4.11
N ARG A 43 6.89 -9.95 -4.75
CA ARG A 43 6.95 -10.35 -6.15
C ARG A 43 7.04 -9.15 -7.07
N ALA A 44 6.30 -8.08 -6.79
CA ALA A 44 6.33 -6.84 -7.56
C ALA A 44 7.73 -6.19 -7.51
N ALA A 45 8.31 -6.04 -6.31
CA ALA A 45 9.65 -5.51 -6.12
C ALA A 45 10.71 -6.39 -6.80
N ALA A 46 10.63 -7.71 -6.66
CA ALA A 46 11.56 -8.63 -7.32
C ALA A 46 11.48 -8.55 -8.85
N ARG A 47 10.26 -8.42 -9.40
CA ARG A 47 10.05 -8.23 -10.83
C ARG A 47 10.63 -6.90 -11.31
N ALA A 48 10.34 -5.80 -10.62
CA ALA A 48 10.84 -4.48 -10.99
C ALA A 48 12.37 -4.41 -10.95
N ARG A 49 13.00 -5.02 -9.93
CA ARG A 49 14.45 -5.16 -9.87
C ARG A 49 15.02 -5.93 -11.05
N TYR A 50 14.39 -7.05 -11.42
CA TYR A 50 14.81 -7.82 -12.59
C TYR A 50 14.66 -7.03 -13.90
N GLU A 51 13.57 -6.29 -14.09
CA GLU A 51 13.34 -5.44 -15.26
C GLU A 51 14.38 -4.32 -15.36
N TYR A 52 14.72 -3.68 -14.24
CA TYR A 52 15.82 -2.70 -14.19
C TYR A 52 17.16 -3.32 -14.57
N GLU A 53 17.52 -4.47 -13.99
CA GLU A 53 18.77 -5.17 -14.31
C GLU A 53 18.88 -5.55 -15.79
N ILE A 54 17.79 -6.03 -16.40
CA ILE A 54 17.78 -6.36 -17.83
C ILE A 54 17.94 -5.10 -18.67
N THR A 55 17.23 -4.03 -18.33
CA THR A 55 17.28 -2.76 -19.06
C THR A 55 18.69 -2.17 -19.02
N GLN A 56 19.34 -2.17 -17.85
CA GLN A 56 20.73 -1.74 -17.69
C GLN A 56 21.70 -2.59 -18.53
N ARG A 57 21.56 -3.92 -18.50
CA ARG A 57 22.40 -4.83 -19.32
C ARG A 57 22.22 -4.62 -20.83
N ILE A 58 21.04 -4.18 -21.27
CA ILE A 58 20.79 -3.86 -22.68
C ILE A 58 21.43 -2.51 -23.03
N GLN A 59 21.25 -1.50 -22.18
CA GLN A 59 21.89 -0.17 -22.32
C GLN A 59 23.41 -0.31 -22.46
N ASP A 60 24.05 -1.09 -21.59
CA ASP A 60 25.51 -1.32 -21.56
C ASP A 60 26.08 -1.94 -22.84
N LYS A 61 25.23 -2.65 -23.60
CA LYS A 61 25.60 -3.31 -24.86
C LYS A 61 25.33 -2.46 -26.09
N GLN A 62 24.69 -1.30 -25.94
CA GLN A 62 24.41 -0.44 -27.08
C GLN A 62 25.67 0.26 -27.55
N THR A 63 25.91 0.17 -28.85
CA THR A 63 27.01 0.86 -29.54
C THR A 63 26.52 2.04 -30.38
N ASP A 64 25.22 2.05 -30.69
CA ASP A 64 24.57 3.14 -31.40
C ASP A 64 24.19 4.25 -30.42
N PRO A 65 24.63 5.52 -30.63
CA PRO A 65 24.36 6.62 -29.70
C PRO A 65 22.88 6.92 -29.49
N GLU A 66 22.06 6.86 -30.54
CA GLU A 66 20.62 7.13 -30.44
C GLU A 66 19.94 6.02 -29.64
N ALA A 67 20.20 4.75 -29.98
CA ALA A 67 19.70 3.63 -29.18
C ALA A 67 20.21 3.68 -27.72
N HIS A 68 21.46 4.09 -27.49
CA HIS A 68 21.99 4.19 -26.13
C HIS A 68 21.20 5.20 -25.29
N GLN A 69 20.90 6.37 -25.85
CA GLN A 69 20.08 7.40 -25.19
C GLN A 69 18.66 6.90 -24.91
N ASP A 70 18.03 6.21 -25.85
CA ASP A 70 16.70 5.60 -25.63
C ASP A 70 16.71 4.58 -24.49
N TRP A 71 17.75 3.75 -24.42
CA TRP A 71 17.91 2.76 -23.35
C TRP A 71 18.26 3.40 -22.01
N GLU A 72 18.95 4.53 -21.99
CA GLU A 72 19.20 5.32 -20.77
C GLU A 72 17.89 5.83 -20.16
N ILE A 73 16.99 6.40 -20.98
CA ILE A 73 15.66 6.84 -20.52
C ILE A 73 14.88 5.65 -19.95
N ARG A 74 14.86 4.52 -20.65
CA ARG A 74 14.19 3.30 -20.18
C ARG A 74 14.78 2.77 -18.88
N ALA A 75 16.10 2.80 -18.72
CA ALA A 75 16.77 2.38 -17.51
C ALA A 75 16.39 3.28 -16.33
N SER A 76 16.28 4.59 -16.55
CA SER A 76 15.79 5.54 -15.54
C SER A 76 14.36 5.21 -15.11
N VAL A 77 13.43 5.01 -16.05
CA VAL A 77 12.04 4.67 -15.73
C VAL A 77 11.96 3.34 -14.97
N ALA A 78 12.70 2.32 -15.41
CA ALA A 78 12.73 1.02 -14.73
C ALA A 78 13.33 1.12 -13.31
N HIS A 79 14.32 1.98 -13.12
CA HIS A 79 14.88 2.28 -11.80
C HIS A 79 13.84 2.93 -10.89
N ASP A 80 13.12 3.95 -11.35
CA ASP A 80 12.11 4.63 -10.55
C ASP A 80 10.96 3.68 -10.15
N MET A 81 10.53 2.82 -11.08
CA MET A 81 9.54 1.76 -10.79
C MET A 81 10.05 0.75 -9.75
N MET A 82 11.32 0.36 -9.83
CA MET A 82 11.95 -0.49 -8.81
C MET A 82 11.94 0.18 -7.44
N ILE A 83 12.35 1.45 -7.36
CA ILE A 83 12.37 2.20 -6.10
C ILE A 83 10.96 2.32 -5.50
N MET A 84 9.94 2.65 -6.31
CA MET A 84 8.56 2.74 -5.83
C MET A 84 8.05 1.39 -5.30
N ALA A 85 8.33 0.29 -6.01
CA ALA A 85 7.91 -1.04 -5.57
C ALA A 85 8.61 -1.48 -4.28
N GLU A 86 9.92 -1.19 -4.14
CA GLU A 86 10.69 -1.47 -2.92
C GLU A 86 10.24 -0.60 -1.74
N HIS A 87 9.93 0.67 -1.98
CA HIS A 87 9.40 1.57 -0.96
C HIS A 87 8.06 1.09 -0.43
N ARG A 88 7.12 0.78 -1.33
CA ARG A 88 5.79 0.27 -0.93
C ARG A 88 5.90 -1.03 -0.13
N LEU A 89 6.79 -1.93 -0.53
CA LEU A 89 7.06 -3.15 0.24
C LEU A 89 7.60 -2.82 1.64
N ALA A 90 8.54 -1.88 1.75
CA ALA A 90 9.10 -1.47 3.03
C ALA A 90 8.03 -0.85 3.95
N GLU A 91 7.19 0.05 3.45
CA GLU A 91 6.09 0.65 4.20
C GLU A 91 5.14 -0.42 4.73
N THR A 92 4.67 -1.35 3.88
CA THR A 92 3.76 -2.42 4.32
C THR A 92 4.42 -3.37 5.33
N LEU A 93 5.73 -3.62 5.23
CA LEU A 93 6.47 -4.41 6.22
C LEU A 93 6.55 -3.69 7.57
N GLU A 94 6.75 -2.37 7.56
CA GLU A 94 6.76 -1.54 8.76
C GLU A 94 5.37 -1.49 9.40
N ASP A 95 4.31 -1.32 8.62
CA ASP A 95 2.92 -1.35 9.09
C ASP A 95 2.57 -2.70 9.73
N ALA A 96 2.92 -3.81 9.06
CA ALA A 96 2.73 -5.14 9.62
C ALA A 96 3.53 -5.32 10.93
N ALA A 97 4.76 -4.81 11.02
CA ALA A 97 5.54 -4.87 12.25
C ALA A 97 4.90 -4.06 13.38
N TYR A 98 4.41 -2.86 13.07
CA TYR A 98 3.71 -1.99 14.01
C TYR A 98 2.43 -2.66 14.52
N HIS A 99 1.55 -3.13 13.64
CA HIS A 99 0.31 -3.77 14.03
C HIS A 99 0.54 -5.06 14.81
N ARG A 100 1.54 -5.86 14.44
CA ARG A 100 1.94 -7.04 15.21
C ARG A 100 2.37 -6.69 16.64
N ALA A 101 3.10 -5.59 16.82
CA ALA A 101 3.48 -5.12 18.15
C ALA A 101 2.26 -4.65 18.95
N MET A 102 1.35 -3.90 18.34
CA MET A 102 0.12 -3.44 19.00
C MET A 102 -0.78 -4.60 19.41
N VAL A 103 -0.97 -5.60 18.52
CA VAL A 103 -1.72 -6.82 18.82
C VAL A 103 -1.10 -7.55 20.01
N ALA A 104 0.21 -7.75 20.03
CA ALA A 104 0.89 -8.44 21.14
C ALA A 104 0.74 -7.71 22.49
N GLU A 105 0.84 -6.38 22.52
CA GLU A 105 0.62 -5.59 23.74
C GLU A 105 -0.85 -5.68 24.22
N MET A 106 -1.81 -5.65 23.29
CA MET A 106 -3.23 -5.77 23.62
C MET A 106 -3.62 -7.19 24.05
N GLU A 107 -3.02 -8.23 23.47
CA GLU A 107 -3.17 -9.61 23.92
C GLU A 107 -2.65 -9.78 25.35
N ALA A 108 -1.54 -9.13 25.69
CA ALA A 108 -1.00 -9.14 27.06
C ALA A 108 -1.92 -8.41 28.05
N ASP A 109 -2.57 -7.31 27.65
CA ASP A 109 -3.51 -6.55 28.49
C ASP A 109 -4.86 -7.25 28.66
N LEU A 110 -5.43 -7.78 27.58
CA LEU A 110 -6.74 -8.44 27.56
C LEU A 110 -6.69 -9.89 28.07
N GLY A 111 -5.52 -10.54 28.00
CA GLY A 111 -5.33 -11.94 28.38
C GLY A 111 -6.27 -12.88 27.62
N ASP A 112 -6.87 -13.84 28.33
CA ASP A 112 -7.77 -14.85 27.75
C ASP A 112 -9.01 -14.27 27.04
N LYS A 113 -9.31 -12.97 27.24
CA LYS A 113 -10.44 -12.28 26.61
C LYS A 113 -10.12 -11.80 25.20
N ALA A 114 -8.84 -11.68 24.82
CA ALA A 114 -8.44 -11.17 23.51
C ALA A 114 -9.07 -11.98 22.37
N GLN A 115 -9.07 -13.31 22.49
CA GLN A 115 -9.66 -14.18 21.47
C GLN A 115 -11.18 -13.97 21.33
N ALA A 116 -11.91 -13.89 22.45
CA ALA A 116 -13.36 -13.67 22.43
C ALA A 116 -13.71 -12.32 21.79
N TYR A 117 -12.94 -11.27 22.05
CA TYR A 117 -13.11 -9.97 21.38
C TYR A 117 -12.82 -10.08 19.87
N GLY A 118 -11.76 -10.77 19.47
CA GLY A 118 -11.44 -10.97 18.06
C GLY A 118 -12.54 -11.69 17.29
N GLU A 119 -13.16 -12.71 17.89
CA GLU A 119 -14.25 -13.47 17.27
C GLU A 119 -15.56 -12.67 17.22
N ILE A 120 -15.95 -12.02 18.32
CA ILE A 120 -17.21 -11.27 18.42
C ILE A 120 -17.18 -9.99 17.56
N LEU A 121 -16.04 -9.28 17.55
CA LEU A 121 -15.93 -8.02 16.82
C LEU A 121 -15.61 -8.21 15.35
N ALA A 122 -14.99 -9.33 14.96
CA ALA A 122 -14.89 -9.69 13.54
C ALA A 122 -16.27 -9.78 12.89
N ASP A 123 -17.28 -10.31 13.59
CA ASP A 123 -18.65 -10.39 13.07
C ASP A 123 -19.37 -9.02 13.04
N LEU A 124 -19.00 -8.07 13.90
CA LEU A 124 -19.64 -6.75 14.01
C LEU A 124 -19.03 -5.69 13.09
N TYR A 125 -17.72 -5.74 12.82
CA TYR A 125 -17.03 -4.75 11.98
C TYR A 125 -17.42 -4.83 10.49
N TRP A 126 -18.13 -5.88 10.07
CA TRP A 126 -18.65 -6.06 8.71
C TRP A 126 -20.13 -5.65 8.54
N GLU A 127 -20.87 -5.35 9.62
CA GLU A 127 -22.26 -4.85 9.52
C GLU A 127 -22.36 -3.31 9.53
N GLU A 128 -21.35 -2.60 10.05
CA GLU A 128 -21.20 -1.17 9.80
C GLU A 128 -20.46 -1.00 8.46
N GLU A 129 -21.21 -1.17 7.35
CA GLU A 129 -20.93 -0.46 6.11
C GLU A 129 -20.57 0.98 6.51
N TRP A 130 -19.29 1.33 6.40
CA TRP A 130 -18.88 2.72 6.34
C TRP A 130 -19.70 3.31 5.20
N ASP A 131 -20.65 4.18 5.56
CA ASP A 131 -21.52 4.88 4.62
C ASP A 131 -20.63 5.44 3.50
N GLU A 132 -20.75 4.86 2.30
CA GLU A 132 -19.90 5.16 1.13
C GLU A 132 -19.96 6.66 0.75
N GLU A 133 -20.89 7.43 1.33
CA GLU A 133 -21.07 8.87 1.11
C GLU A 133 -19.85 9.74 1.50
N ASP A 134 -18.89 9.26 2.30
CA ASP A 134 -17.66 10.02 2.63
C ASP A 134 -16.47 9.73 1.69
N PHE A 135 -16.59 8.80 0.73
CA PHE A 135 -15.52 8.42 -0.20
C PHE A 135 -15.80 8.74 -1.68
N ASP A 136 -16.86 9.50 -1.98
CA ASP A 136 -17.23 9.88 -3.36
C ASP A 136 -16.46 11.10 -3.92
N GLU A 137 -15.58 11.76 -3.13
CA GLU A 137 -14.82 12.94 -3.61
C GLU A 137 -13.38 12.62 -4.06
N PHE A 138 -12.90 11.38 -3.94
CA PHE A 138 -11.48 11.08 -4.23
C PHE A 138 -11.21 9.75 -4.95
N GLU A 139 -11.95 9.41 -5.99
CA GLU A 139 -11.47 8.40 -6.94
C GLU A 139 -12.02 8.62 -8.36
N GLU A 140 -11.32 9.43 -9.16
CA GLU A 140 -11.29 9.12 -10.59
C GLU A 140 -10.64 7.73 -10.73
N PRO A 141 -11.31 6.75 -11.34
CA PRO A 141 -10.80 5.39 -11.42
C PRO A 141 -9.46 5.38 -12.16
N TYR A 142 -8.42 4.96 -11.46
CA TYR A 142 -7.04 4.88 -11.95
C TYR A 142 -6.87 3.93 -13.17
N GLU A 143 -7.93 3.21 -13.55
CA GLU A 143 -7.96 2.27 -14.69
C GLU A 143 -8.17 2.94 -16.06
N ALA A 144 -8.42 4.25 -16.13
CA ALA A 144 -8.67 4.93 -17.41
C ALA A 144 -7.41 5.44 -18.16
N ARG A 145 -6.18 5.22 -17.65
CA ARG A 145 -4.96 5.88 -18.20
C ARG A 145 -3.83 5.01 -18.71
N PHE A 146 -3.94 3.67 -18.68
CA PHE A 146 -2.86 2.83 -19.21
C PHE A 146 -3.34 1.86 -20.30
N ASP A 147 -3.41 2.37 -21.54
CA ASP A 147 -3.33 1.50 -22.71
C ASP A 147 -1.84 1.28 -23.03
N PRO A 148 -1.28 0.09 -22.79
CA PRO A 148 0.13 -0.21 -23.09
C PRO A 148 0.46 -0.18 -24.60
N SER A 149 -0.56 -0.01 -25.45
CA SER A 149 -0.48 0.11 -26.90
C SER A 149 -0.55 1.58 -27.37
N ALA A 150 -0.88 2.51 -26.47
CA ALA A 150 -0.94 3.93 -26.81
C ALA A 150 0.48 4.48 -27.00
N PRO A 151 0.73 5.26 -28.07
CA PRO A 151 1.96 6.05 -28.17
C PRO A 151 2.06 6.97 -26.96
N ILE A 152 3.22 6.98 -26.31
CA ILE A 152 3.52 7.96 -25.26
C ILE A 152 3.28 9.34 -25.87
N PRO A 153 2.40 10.19 -25.30
CA PRO A 153 2.23 11.54 -25.78
C PRO A 153 3.56 12.27 -25.52
N PHE A 154 4.28 12.57 -26.61
CA PHE A 154 5.34 13.56 -26.53
C PHE A 154 4.68 14.87 -26.04
N PRO A 155 5.25 15.55 -25.05
CA PRO A 155 4.76 16.89 -24.72
C PRO A 155 4.92 17.75 -25.98
N ASP A 156 3.81 18.15 -26.58
CA ASP A 156 3.82 19.20 -27.59
C ASP A 156 4.47 20.43 -26.94
N ASP A 157 5.48 20.99 -27.61
CA ASP A 157 6.26 22.17 -27.24
C ASP A 157 5.41 23.48 -27.19
N GLU A 158 4.15 23.42 -26.74
CA GLU A 158 3.25 24.56 -26.61
C GLU A 158 3.03 25.05 -25.17
N ASN A 159 3.59 24.36 -24.16
CA ASN A 159 3.66 24.91 -22.80
C ASN A 159 5.00 25.64 -22.61
N GLY A 160 5.01 26.91 -23.04
CA GLY A 160 6.10 27.86 -22.87
C GLY A 160 6.43 28.15 -21.40
N TRP A 161 7.21 27.25 -20.78
CA TRP A 161 7.97 27.58 -19.59
C TRP A 161 9.31 28.16 -20.02
N GLU A 162 9.39 29.49 -19.95
CA GLU A 162 10.59 30.26 -20.22
C GLU A 162 11.77 29.74 -19.38
N ASN A 163 12.91 29.69 -20.06
CA ASN A 163 14.11 28.96 -19.72
C ASN A 163 15.05 29.80 -18.84
N ASP A 164 14.57 30.31 -17.69
CA ASP A 164 15.25 31.44 -17.00
C ASP A 164 15.60 31.26 -15.51
N GLN A 165 15.69 30.02 -14.97
CA GLN A 165 16.11 29.81 -13.56
C GLN A 165 17.21 28.77 -13.31
N LEU A 166 18.20 28.65 -14.21
CA LEU A 166 19.42 27.86 -13.95
C LEU A 166 20.70 28.70 -13.95
N GLU A 167 20.69 29.83 -13.24
CA GLU A 167 21.92 30.56 -12.86
C GLU A 167 21.97 30.87 -11.35
N VAL A 168 21.89 29.85 -10.49
CA VAL A 168 22.51 29.96 -9.15
C VAL A 168 22.96 28.56 -8.75
N TYR A 169 24.24 28.24 -9.00
CA TYR A 169 25.13 27.41 -8.17
C TYR A 169 26.41 27.19 -8.99
N ARG A 170 27.29 28.20 -8.96
CA ARG A 170 28.72 28.07 -9.22
C ARG A 170 29.46 28.23 -7.90
#